data_AF-A0A6S6FXG7-F1
#
_entry.id   AF-A0A6S6FXG7-F1
#
_cell.length_a   1.000
_cell.length_b   1.000
_cell.length_c   1.000
_cell.angle_alpha   90.00
_cell.angle_beta   90.00
_cell.angle_gamma   90.00
#
_symmetry.space_group_name_H-M   'P 1'
#
loop_
_entity.id
_entity.type
_entity.pdbx_description
1 polymer ?
#
loop_
_entity_poly.entity_id
_entity_poly.type
_entity_poly.pdbx_seq_one_letter_code
_entity_poly.pdbx_strand_id
1 'polypeptide(L)'
;MVDSQADFANDPSPKAQLAWWFWFAYLGRQDGDTAHVYGCAAETDKAAGFHSSRTVKLPSTARLEIRQYVVTADAAREVLDLLEQGVIDLSALDEEAPGTGVLAARAILARGFGNDATRMRAYTGDARPGEIFPDPQEIAAVLRELHEELNLDFRKSFINHIGGFDVIDAPIAFDNENRFVVAALSANANEGTDAVLIARRGSTDCALSAHIIVSDASNDVMLNRLVPLPIGVAELNLPVPRSIYGLKVSIFDTDGDVLHEVDQQYFRSIHSVMNVVTSTVQIDDKLTQRAKGKGRAKAAQASGAARVTRQQSIFAADHAPVADRLTAMSTYLAAMLDGHSRDRWFARTFDDELDVIAHFNWLLGDPDIEAAFIVDPFINGESVMRLLRLNCTGLTLSVVMSWSGTDADTGDPLDEKQSRARLDQLRQTLDQAGPFMGPAVTVLNVTDQQGKQAFHDRYFMTRSRTGDVAVYLLSNSLNGLAKNWPFCMSELTGAAKSKVARYITGLNNGRDIADDEPLRTTFAWPPQGA
;
A
#
# COMPACT_ATOMS: atom_id res chain seq x y z
N MET A 1 -55.88 7.33 -55.44
CA MET A 1 -55.35 8.36 -56.35
C MET A 1 -55.60 9.70 -55.67
N VAL A 2 -54.64 10.41 -55.10
CA VAL A 2 -53.18 10.31 -55.11
C VAL A 2 -52.69 10.86 -53.77
N ASP A 3 -51.79 10.12 -53.11
CA ASP A 3 -50.96 10.57 -52.01
C ASP A 3 -50.16 11.82 -52.41
N SER A 4 -50.13 12.84 -51.56
CA SER A 4 -49.07 13.84 -51.58
C SER A 4 -48.23 13.66 -50.32
N GLN A 5 -47.18 12.86 -50.46
CA GLN A 5 -46.03 12.82 -49.56
C GLN A 5 -45.45 14.24 -49.45
N ALA A 6 -45.38 14.76 -48.24
CA ALA A 6 -44.49 15.85 -47.93
C ALA A 6 -43.11 15.24 -47.66
N ASP A 7 -42.18 15.52 -48.58
CA ASP A 7 -40.75 15.27 -48.41
C ASP A 7 -40.25 15.98 -47.14
N PHE A 8 -40.09 15.21 -46.05
CA PHE A 8 -39.14 15.56 -45.01
C PHE A 8 -37.75 15.33 -45.59
N ALA A 9 -37.21 16.39 -46.19
CA ALA A 9 -35.81 16.48 -46.52
C ALA A 9 -35.00 16.09 -45.27
N ASN A 10 -34.14 15.09 -45.45
CA ASN A 10 -33.02 14.79 -44.56
C ASN A 10 -32.23 16.08 -44.37
N ASP A 11 -32.47 16.78 -43.27
CA ASP A 11 -31.48 17.68 -42.68
C ASP A 11 -30.59 16.79 -41.80
N PRO A 12 -29.35 16.46 -42.22
CA PRO A 12 -28.41 15.85 -41.31
C PRO A 12 -28.01 16.93 -40.33
N SER A 13 -28.73 17.05 -39.22
CA SER A 13 -28.22 17.69 -38.00
C SER A 13 -26.76 17.24 -37.87
N PRO A 14 -25.79 18.17 -37.78
CA PRO A 14 -24.39 17.78 -37.73
C PRO A 14 -24.24 16.81 -36.56
N LYS A 15 -23.78 15.58 -36.83
CA LYS A 15 -23.39 14.63 -35.78
C LYS A 15 -22.56 15.44 -34.80
N ALA A 16 -23.06 15.62 -33.57
CA ALA A 16 -22.35 16.38 -32.55
C ALA A 16 -20.93 15.82 -32.50
N GLN A 17 -19.94 16.65 -32.82
CA GLN A 17 -18.55 16.23 -32.74
C GLN A 17 -18.30 15.85 -31.28
N LEU A 18 -17.98 14.57 -31.05
CA LEU A 18 -17.68 14.05 -29.73
C LEU A 18 -16.54 14.92 -29.15
N ALA A 19 -16.80 15.47 -27.97
CA ALA A 19 -15.84 16.30 -27.25
C ALA A 19 -15.25 15.48 -26.09
N TRP A 20 -14.22 16.02 -25.46
CA TRP A 20 -13.59 15.40 -24.31
C TRP A 20 -13.64 16.32 -23.11
N TRP A 21 -14.13 15.80 -21.99
CA TRP A 21 -14.05 16.42 -20.70
C TRP A 21 -12.74 16.01 -20.01
N PHE A 22 -11.99 17.01 -19.55
CA PHE A 22 -10.81 16.86 -18.72
C PHE A 22 -11.09 17.46 -17.36
N TRP A 23 -10.67 16.77 -16.32
CA TRP A 23 -10.61 17.26 -14.94
C TRP A 23 -9.22 16.98 -14.41
N PHE A 24 -8.58 17.94 -13.76
CA PHE A 24 -7.30 17.71 -13.10
C PHE A 24 -7.06 18.68 -11.97
N ALA A 25 -6.18 18.28 -11.06
CA ALA A 25 -5.75 19.09 -9.95
C ALA A 25 -4.23 19.00 -9.75
N TYR A 26 -3.64 20.13 -9.40
CA TYR A 26 -2.23 20.26 -9.07
C TYR A 26 -2.05 21.23 -7.89
N LEU A 27 -0.96 21.04 -7.15
CA LEU A 27 -0.58 21.95 -6.06
C LEU A 27 0.31 23.05 -6.64
N GLY A 28 0.02 24.30 -6.29
CA GLY A 28 0.90 25.45 -6.52
C GLY A 28 1.47 25.97 -5.20
N ARG A 29 2.75 26.31 -5.19
CA ARG A 29 3.47 26.80 -4.01
C ARG A 29 3.99 28.23 -4.20
N GLN A 30 4.35 28.91 -3.10
CA GLN A 30 4.82 30.31 -3.14
C GLN A 30 6.19 30.48 -3.79
N ASP A 31 7.01 29.44 -3.83
CA ASP A 31 8.31 29.39 -4.51
C ASP A 31 8.18 29.12 -6.02
N GLY A 32 6.95 28.96 -6.53
CA GLY A 32 6.66 28.66 -7.93
C GLY A 32 6.70 27.17 -8.26
N ASP A 33 6.96 26.31 -7.27
CA ASP A 33 6.95 24.86 -7.46
C ASP A 33 5.52 24.33 -7.61
N THR A 34 5.34 23.37 -8.51
CA THR A 34 4.04 22.79 -8.83
C THR A 34 4.12 21.27 -8.90
N ALA A 35 3.07 20.59 -8.42
CA ALA A 35 3.03 19.14 -8.42
C ALA A 35 1.67 18.60 -8.85
N HIS A 36 1.66 17.68 -9.82
CA HIS A 36 0.45 17.00 -10.28
C HIS A 36 -0.13 16.13 -9.16
N VAL A 37 -1.42 16.31 -8.85
CA VAL A 37 -2.09 15.55 -7.78
C VAL A 37 -2.91 14.42 -8.37
N TYR A 38 -3.79 14.70 -9.33
CA TYR A 38 -4.63 13.71 -9.99
C TYR A 38 -5.28 14.33 -11.23
N GLY A 39 -5.54 13.55 -12.26
CA GLY A 39 -6.37 13.97 -13.38
C GLY A 39 -7.16 12.83 -13.98
N CYS A 40 -8.22 13.17 -14.71
CA CYS A 40 -8.95 12.22 -15.53
C CYS A 40 -9.52 12.88 -16.79
N ALA A 41 -9.74 12.07 -17.81
CA ALA A 41 -10.42 12.47 -19.03
C ALA A 41 -11.54 11.48 -19.34
N ALA A 42 -12.68 11.99 -19.82
CA ALA A 42 -13.75 11.19 -20.36
C ALA A 42 -14.30 11.86 -21.61
N GLU A 43 -14.74 11.02 -22.53
CA GLU A 43 -15.53 11.40 -23.67
C GLU A 43 -16.87 12.06 -23.17
N THR A 44 -17.30 13.21 -23.73
CA THR A 44 -18.56 13.91 -23.37
C THR A 44 -19.40 14.36 -24.58
N ASP A 45 -20.72 14.48 -24.39
CA ASP A 45 -21.70 15.08 -25.32
C ASP A 45 -21.78 16.61 -25.22
N LYS A 46 -21.10 17.20 -24.23
CA LYS A 46 -21.03 18.66 -24.06
C LYS A 46 -20.24 19.30 -25.19
N ALA A 47 -20.69 20.48 -25.63
CA ALA A 47 -19.94 21.26 -26.61
C ALA A 47 -18.57 21.69 -26.05
N ALA A 48 -17.55 21.63 -26.91
CA ALA A 48 -16.22 22.16 -26.60
C ALA A 48 -16.26 23.67 -26.30
N GLY A 49 -15.33 24.13 -25.46
CA GLY A 49 -15.20 25.53 -25.04
C GLY A 49 -15.60 25.80 -23.59
N PHE A 50 -16.15 24.82 -22.88
CA PHE A 50 -16.33 24.93 -21.44
C PHE A 50 -14.97 24.89 -20.73
N HIS A 51 -14.76 25.84 -19.82
CA HIS A 51 -13.62 25.84 -18.91
C HIS A 51 -14.08 26.30 -17.52
N SER A 52 -13.49 25.71 -16.48
CA SER A 52 -13.70 26.11 -15.09
C SER A 52 -12.40 25.97 -14.31
N SER A 53 -12.13 26.95 -13.46
CA SER A 53 -10.99 26.95 -12.55
C SER A 53 -11.46 27.24 -11.14
N ARG A 54 -10.90 26.51 -10.18
CA ARG A 54 -11.14 26.71 -8.75
C ARG A 54 -9.82 26.58 -8.00
N THR A 55 -9.53 27.58 -7.17
CA THR A 55 -8.35 27.57 -6.29
C THR A 55 -8.81 27.37 -4.85
N VAL A 56 -8.30 26.33 -4.19
CA VAL A 56 -8.55 26.07 -2.77
C VAL A 56 -7.31 26.43 -1.96
N LYS A 57 -7.48 27.32 -0.98
CA LYS A 57 -6.41 27.66 -0.04
C LYS A 57 -6.23 26.52 0.95
N LEU A 58 -5.01 26.00 1.05
CA LEU A 58 -4.67 24.94 2.00
C LEU A 58 -4.19 25.55 3.33
N PRO A 59 -4.08 24.76 4.41
CA PRO A 59 -3.66 25.26 5.73
C PRO A 59 -2.26 25.90 5.76
N SER A 60 -1.39 25.52 4.83
CA SER A 60 -0.07 26.10 4.60
C SER A 60 -0.12 27.31 3.64
N THR A 61 1.03 27.73 3.13
CA THR A 61 1.11 28.71 2.03
C THR A 61 0.78 28.15 0.64
N ALA A 62 0.50 26.84 0.52
CA ALA A 62 0.15 26.17 -0.73
C ALA A 62 -1.31 26.42 -1.17
N ARG A 63 -1.56 26.24 -2.46
CA ARG A 63 -2.88 26.30 -3.08
C ARG A 63 -3.14 25.05 -3.93
N LEU A 64 -4.33 24.48 -3.83
CA LEU A 64 -4.78 23.43 -4.74
C LEU A 64 -5.51 24.09 -5.91
N GLU A 65 -4.97 23.95 -7.11
CA GLU A 65 -5.58 24.41 -8.34
C GLU A 65 -6.35 23.26 -8.97
N ILE A 66 -7.65 23.44 -9.16
CA ILE A 66 -8.55 22.48 -9.80
C ILE A 66 -9.00 23.09 -11.13
N ARG A 67 -8.95 22.28 -12.19
CA ARG A 67 -9.27 22.69 -13.55
C ARG A 67 -10.20 21.71 -14.22
N GLN A 68 -11.10 22.24 -15.02
CA GLN A 68 -11.99 21.47 -15.87
C GLN A 68 -12.07 22.08 -17.26
N TYR A 69 -11.99 21.25 -18.29
CA TYR A 69 -12.09 21.68 -19.68
C TYR A 69 -13.01 20.73 -20.45
N VAL A 70 -13.74 21.26 -21.42
CA VAL A 70 -14.33 20.46 -22.50
C VAL A 70 -13.72 20.91 -23.80
N VAL A 71 -13.00 20.02 -24.47
CA VAL A 71 -12.21 20.31 -25.66
C VAL A 71 -12.65 19.46 -26.85
N THR A 72 -12.24 19.86 -28.04
CA THR A 72 -12.48 19.09 -29.26
C THR A 72 -11.68 17.78 -29.23
N ALA A 73 -12.11 16.79 -30.01
CA ALA A 73 -11.37 15.53 -30.14
C ALA A 73 -9.91 15.72 -30.62
N ASP A 74 -9.64 16.74 -31.43
CA ASP A 74 -8.28 17.04 -31.90
C ASP A 74 -7.40 17.58 -30.76
N ALA A 75 -7.89 18.52 -29.97
CA ALA A 75 -7.16 19.03 -28.80
C ALA A 75 -6.99 17.95 -27.71
N ALA A 76 -7.99 17.08 -27.55
CA ALA A 76 -7.88 15.92 -26.66
C ALA A 76 -6.78 14.96 -27.11
N ARG A 77 -6.65 14.73 -28.41
CA ARG A 77 -5.65 13.82 -29.00
C ARG A 77 -4.23 14.27 -28.66
N GLU A 78 -3.94 15.58 -28.67
CA GLU A 78 -2.63 16.11 -28.29
C GLU A 78 -2.23 15.69 -26.87
N VAL A 79 -3.15 15.75 -25.91
CA VAL A 79 -2.90 15.32 -24.52
C VAL A 79 -2.82 13.80 -24.40
N LEU A 80 -3.73 13.07 -25.06
CA LEU A 80 -3.78 11.61 -24.98
C LEU A 80 -2.55 10.95 -25.61
N ASP A 81 -2.03 11.51 -26.71
CA ASP A 81 -0.82 11.02 -27.37
C ASP A 81 0.42 11.19 -26.47
N LEU A 82 0.48 12.27 -25.66
CA LEU A 82 1.55 12.48 -24.68
C LEU A 82 1.48 11.45 -23.55
N LEU A 83 0.28 11.10 -23.08
CA LEU A 83 0.08 10.03 -22.10
C LEU A 83 0.58 8.68 -22.62
N GLU A 84 0.31 8.37 -23.89
CA GLU A 84 0.79 7.14 -24.55
C GLU A 84 2.30 7.16 -24.78
N GLN A 85 2.90 8.34 -24.94
CA GLN A 85 4.36 8.54 -24.98
C GLN A 85 5.02 8.52 -23.59
N GLY A 86 4.22 8.36 -22.54
CA GLY A 86 4.71 8.18 -21.18
C GLY A 86 4.91 9.49 -20.41
N VAL A 87 4.15 10.54 -20.73
CA VAL A 87 4.19 11.82 -20.00
C VAL A 87 2.77 12.29 -19.72
N ILE A 88 2.48 12.67 -18.47
CA ILE A 88 1.29 13.43 -18.11
C ILE A 88 1.67 14.90 -18.32
N ASP A 89 1.25 15.48 -19.44
CA ASP A 89 1.44 16.90 -19.76
C ASP A 89 0.09 17.49 -20.19
N LEU A 90 -0.35 18.49 -19.44
CA LEU A 90 -1.64 19.17 -19.63
C LEU A 90 -1.45 20.62 -20.08
N SER A 91 -0.24 21.01 -20.49
CA SER A 91 0.11 22.39 -20.91
C SER A 91 -0.69 22.86 -22.13
N ALA A 92 -1.16 21.94 -22.98
CA ALA A 92 -2.07 22.24 -24.08
C ALA A 92 -3.46 22.73 -23.59
N LEU A 93 -3.84 22.41 -22.35
CA LEU A 93 -5.10 22.83 -21.72
C LEU A 93 -4.90 23.98 -20.74
N ASP A 94 -3.82 23.94 -19.96
CA ASP A 94 -3.45 24.95 -18.97
C ASP A 94 -1.93 25.09 -18.91
N GLU A 95 -1.39 26.23 -19.35
CA GLU A 95 0.05 26.51 -19.37
C GLU A 95 0.72 26.40 -17.99
N GLU A 96 -0.05 26.54 -16.90
CA GLU A 96 0.45 26.42 -15.52
C GLU A 96 0.46 24.97 -15.01
N ALA A 97 -0.09 24.01 -15.75
CA ALA A 97 -0.17 22.63 -15.30
C ALA A 97 1.21 21.93 -15.34
N PRO A 98 1.64 21.28 -14.24
CA PRO A 98 2.93 20.59 -14.20
C PRO A 98 2.92 19.33 -15.07
N GLY A 99 4.04 19.08 -15.74
CA GLY A 99 4.32 17.80 -16.38
C GLY A 99 4.91 16.77 -15.40
N THR A 100 4.54 15.50 -15.53
CA THR A 100 5.17 14.38 -14.79
C THR A 100 5.35 13.17 -15.70
N GLY A 101 6.41 12.39 -15.50
CA GLY A 101 6.60 11.15 -16.26
C GLY A 101 5.57 10.10 -15.88
N VAL A 102 5.18 9.25 -16.83
CA VAL A 102 4.36 8.07 -16.58
C VAL A 102 5.29 6.89 -16.33
N LEU A 103 5.12 6.29 -15.16
CA LEU A 103 5.81 5.06 -14.78
C LEU A 103 5.18 3.82 -15.41
N ALA A 104 3.85 3.80 -15.54
CA ALA A 104 3.11 2.73 -16.21
C ALA A 104 1.68 3.13 -16.59
N ALA A 105 1.17 2.52 -17.66
CA ALA A 105 -0.23 2.57 -18.06
C ALA A 105 -0.90 1.20 -17.90
N ARG A 106 -2.12 1.17 -17.36
CA ARG A 106 -2.86 -0.08 -17.10
C ARG A 106 -4.33 0.06 -17.46
N ALA A 107 -4.92 -0.95 -18.10
CA ALA A 107 -6.37 -1.05 -18.21
C ALA A 107 -6.94 -1.69 -16.94
N ILE A 108 -7.88 -1.01 -16.28
CA ILE A 108 -8.52 -1.46 -15.04
C ILE A 108 -10.04 -1.30 -15.14
N LEU A 109 -10.76 -2.02 -14.28
CA LEU A 109 -12.17 -1.78 -13.98
C LEU A 109 -12.27 -1.18 -12.59
N ALA A 110 -12.84 0.02 -12.49
CA ALA A 110 -13.05 0.70 -11.22
C ALA A 110 -14.49 1.21 -11.12
N ARG A 111 -14.97 1.33 -9.87
CA ARG A 111 -16.18 2.12 -9.58
C ARG A 111 -15.84 3.58 -9.79
N GLY A 112 -16.65 4.31 -10.55
CA GLY A 112 -16.38 5.73 -10.75
C GLY A 112 -17.47 6.42 -11.55
N PHE A 113 -17.63 7.72 -11.32
CA PHE A 113 -18.55 8.58 -12.07
C PHE A 113 -19.99 8.05 -12.09
N GLY A 114 -20.48 7.59 -10.94
CA GLY A 114 -21.85 7.08 -10.76
C GLY A 114 -22.10 5.66 -11.30
N ASN A 115 -21.05 4.95 -11.75
CA ASN A 115 -21.16 3.59 -12.27
C ASN A 115 -20.50 2.56 -11.34
N ASP A 116 -21.12 1.39 -11.24
CA ASP A 116 -20.62 0.26 -10.45
C ASP A 116 -19.38 -0.41 -11.07
N ALA A 117 -19.15 -0.23 -12.38
CA ALA A 117 -17.94 -0.65 -13.08
C ALA A 117 -17.75 0.12 -14.41
N THR A 118 -16.62 0.82 -14.54
CA THR A 118 -16.21 1.53 -15.77
C THR A 118 -14.82 1.09 -16.18
N ARG A 119 -14.61 0.90 -17.49
CA ARG A 119 -13.29 0.61 -18.05
C ARG A 119 -12.47 1.90 -18.02
N MET A 120 -11.28 1.83 -17.45
CA MET A 120 -10.37 2.98 -17.32
C MET A 120 -8.96 2.57 -17.73
N ARG A 121 -8.25 3.46 -18.42
CA ARG A 121 -6.81 3.38 -18.61
C ARG A 121 -6.15 4.29 -17.57
N ALA A 122 -5.55 3.67 -16.55
CA ALA A 122 -4.89 4.37 -15.45
C ALA A 122 -3.40 4.53 -15.74
N TYR A 123 -2.95 5.78 -15.83
CA TYR A 123 -1.56 6.20 -16.00
C TYR A 123 -0.99 6.59 -14.64
N THR A 124 -0.03 5.81 -14.13
CA THR A 124 0.63 6.06 -12.85
C THR A 124 1.82 6.97 -13.06
N GLY A 125 1.84 8.15 -12.44
CA GLY A 125 2.96 9.07 -12.51
C GLY A 125 4.18 8.60 -11.70
N ASP A 126 5.34 9.14 -12.06
CA ASP A 126 6.65 8.83 -11.45
C ASP A 126 6.96 9.66 -10.19
N ALA A 127 6.27 10.78 -9.98
CA ALA A 127 6.44 11.65 -8.83
C ALA A 127 6.24 10.91 -7.50
N ARG A 128 7.15 11.11 -6.54
CA ARG A 128 7.09 10.46 -5.22
C ARG A 128 6.03 11.13 -4.32
N PRO A 129 5.45 10.40 -3.35
CA PRO A 129 4.45 10.96 -2.45
C PRO A 129 4.85 12.26 -1.75
N GLY A 130 6.10 12.38 -1.29
CA GLY A 130 6.63 13.59 -0.65
C GLY A 130 6.96 14.73 -1.62
N GLU A 131 7.10 14.46 -2.92
CA GLU A 131 7.25 15.50 -3.95
C GLU A 131 5.88 16.14 -4.24
N ILE A 132 4.83 15.32 -4.24
CA ILE A 132 3.44 15.79 -4.38
C ILE A 132 3.01 16.51 -3.09
N PHE A 133 3.17 15.89 -1.92
CA PHE A 133 2.76 16.42 -0.61
C PHE A 133 3.94 16.56 0.36
N PRO A 134 4.71 17.65 0.30
CA PRO A 134 5.82 17.91 1.21
C PRO A 134 5.33 18.31 2.60
N ASP A 135 4.16 18.93 2.72
CA ASP A 135 3.50 19.20 4.01
C ASP A 135 2.37 18.18 4.25
N PRO A 136 2.56 17.26 5.20
CA PRO A 136 1.56 16.26 5.56
C PRO A 136 0.22 16.82 6.04
N GLN A 137 0.20 18.05 6.57
CA GLN A 137 -1.02 18.64 7.13
C GLN A 137 -2.06 18.99 6.05
N GLU A 138 -1.63 19.07 4.79
CA GLU A 138 -2.47 19.44 3.66
C GLU A 138 -3.21 18.26 3.02
N ILE A 139 -2.69 17.04 3.21
CA ILE A 139 -3.17 15.83 2.52
C ILE A 139 -4.66 15.60 2.79
N ALA A 140 -5.08 15.70 4.05
CA ALA A 140 -6.47 15.47 4.42
C ALA A 140 -7.43 16.50 3.79
N ALA A 141 -6.98 17.74 3.60
CA ALA A 141 -7.74 18.79 2.93
C ALA A 141 -7.82 18.51 1.43
N VAL A 142 -6.69 18.21 0.78
CA VAL A 142 -6.66 17.88 -0.66
C VAL A 142 -7.56 16.69 -0.96
N LEU A 143 -7.40 15.56 -0.25
CA LEU A 143 -8.21 14.36 -0.50
C LEU A 143 -9.70 14.60 -0.24
N ARG A 144 -10.06 15.51 0.68
CA ARG A 144 -11.46 15.92 0.88
C ARG A 144 -11.99 16.67 -0.34
N GLU A 145 -11.26 17.65 -0.86
CA GLU A 145 -11.69 18.39 -2.06
C GLU A 145 -11.81 17.46 -3.28
N LEU A 146 -10.86 16.53 -3.48
CA LEU A 146 -10.95 15.52 -4.54
C LEU A 146 -12.22 14.66 -4.41
N HIS A 147 -12.54 14.24 -3.18
CA HIS A 147 -13.74 13.46 -2.90
C HIS A 147 -15.02 14.27 -3.16
N GLU A 148 -15.07 15.53 -2.74
CA GLU A 148 -16.22 16.41 -2.94
C GLU A 148 -16.46 16.73 -4.43
N GLU A 149 -15.40 16.92 -5.21
CA GLU A 149 -15.50 17.24 -6.65
C GLU A 149 -15.86 16.02 -7.50
N LEU A 150 -15.29 14.86 -7.21
CA LEU A 150 -15.39 13.67 -8.08
C LEU A 150 -16.28 12.57 -7.51
N ASN A 151 -16.64 12.65 -6.24
CA ASN A 151 -17.36 11.60 -5.51
C ASN A 151 -16.63 10.24 -5.55
N LEU A 152 -15.29 10.26 -5.52
CA LEU A 152 -14.42 9.08 -5.49
C LEU A 152 -13.72 8.98 -4.13
N ASP A 153 -13.55 7.76 -3.60
CA ASP A 153 -12.91 7.55 -2.28
C ASP A 153 -11.38 7.48 -2.40
N PHE A 154 -10.75 8.65 -2.50
CA PHE A 154 -9.29 8.80 -2.54
C PHE A 154 -8.58 8.44 -1.22
N ARG A 155 -9.33 8.15 -0.15
CA ARG A 155 -8.77 7.65 1.11
C ARG A 155 -8.68 6.12 1.13
N LYS A 156 -9.34 5.44 0.20
CA LYS A 156 -9.38 3.98 0.12
C LYS A 156 -9.17 3.48 -1.29
N SER A 157 -10.24 3.35 -2.08
CA SER A 157 -10.21 2.67 -3.37
C SER A 157 -9.42 3.43 -4.44
N PHE A 158 -9.36 4.76 -4.36
CA PHE A 158 -8.66 5.61 -5.33
C PHE A 158 -7.30 6.13 -4.85
N ILE A 159 -6.81 5.65 -3.70
CA ILE A 159 -5.54 6.11 -3.11
C ILE A 159 -4.34 5.89 -4.06
N ASN A 160 -4.40 4.83 -4.87
CA ASN A 160 -3.36 4.43 -5.82
C ASN A 160 -3.35 5.26 -7.11
N HIS A 161 -4.31 6.16 -7.28
CA HIS A 161 -4.43 7.04 -8.45
C HIS A 161 -3.77 8.40 -8.23
N ILE A 162 -3.35 8.69 -6.98
CA ILE A 162 -2.69 9.95 -6.63
C ILE A 162 -1.30 10.05 -7.28
N GLY A 163 -1.07 11.17 -7.94
CA GLY A 163 0.04 11.44 -8.85
C GLY A 163 -0.17 10.87 -10.25
N GLY A 164 -1.34 10.32 -10.57
CA GLY A 164 -1.66 9.70 -11.85
C GLY A 164 -2.70 10.46 -12.68
N PHE A 165 -3.01 9.89 -13.84
CA PHE A 165 -4.04 10.37 -14.75
C PHE A 165 -4.89 9.20 -15.26
N ASP A 166 -6.22 9.31 -15.26
CA ASP A 166 -7.10 8.24 -15.71
C ASP A 166 -7.90 8.62 -16.97
N VAL A 167 -7.82 7.82 -18.03
CA VAL A 167 -8.67 7.96 -19.21
C VAL A 167 -9.83 6.98 -19.11
N ILE A 168 -11.04 7.50 -19.07
CA ILE A 168 -12.26 6.75 -18.81
C ILE A 168 -12.90 6.40 -20.15
N ASP A 169 -12.95 5.10 -20.45
CA ASP A 169 -13.71 4.58 -21.59
C ASP A 169 -15.18 4.45 -21.18
N ALA A 170 -15.84 5.60 -20.99
CA ALA A 170 -17.29 5.69 -20.85
C ALA A 170 -17.86 6.09 -22.22
N PRO A 171 -18.58 5.21 -22.94
CA PRO A 171 -19.18 5.60 -24.21
C PRO A 171 -20.16 6.75 -24.00
N ILE A 172 -19.94 7.89 -24.68
CA ILE A 172 -20.75 9.13 -24.62
C ILE A 172 -22.23 8.91 -24.93
N ALA A 173 -22.53 7.85 -25.66
CA ALA A 173 -23.90 7.56 -26.03
C ALA A 173 -24.63 6.86 -24.87
N PHE A 174 -25.38 7.65 -24.10
CA PHE A 174 -26.57 7.17 -23.40
C PHE A 174 -27.66 6.64 -24.36
N ASP A 175 -27.41 6.68 -25.69
CA ASP A 175 -28.19 6.05 -26.75
C ASP A 175 -27.26 5.38 -27.77
N ASN A 176 -26.76 4.15 -27.51
CA ASN A 176 -26.79 3.05 -28.48
C ASN A 176 -26.07 1.75 -28.02
N GLU A 177 -26.84 0.67 -28.12
CA GLU A 177 -26.51 -0.72 -28.49
C GLU A 177 -25.72 -1.65 -27.56
N ASN A 178 -24.79 -1.22 -26.71
CA ASN A 178 -24.08 -2.17 -25.83
C ASN A 178 -24.85 -2.46 -24.54
N ARG A 179 -25.88 -3.32 -24.65
CA ARG A 179 -26.69 -3.84 -23.53
C ARG A 179 -25.90 -4.71 -22.53
N PHE A 180 -24.66 -5.08 -22.83
CA PHE A 180 -23.87 -6.01 -22.03
C PHE A 180 -22.41 -5.57 -21.88
N VAL A 181 -21.84 -5.85 -20.71
CA VAL A 181 -20.41 -5.76 -20.41
C VAL A 181 -19.91 -7.14 -20.04
N VAL A 182 -18.84 -7.58 -20.70
CA VAL A 182 -18.22 -8.89 -20.47
C VAL A 182 -16.77 -8.69 -20.01
N ALA A 183 -16.39 -9.33 -18.90
CA ALA A 183 -15.03 -9.27 -18.38
C ALA A 183 -14.60 -10.58 -17.72
N ALA A 184 -13.31 -10.91 -17.83
CA ALA A 184 -12.67 -11.92 -17.00
C ALA A 184 -12.18 -11.30 -15.69
N LEU A 185 -12.63 -11.85 -14.56
CA LEU A 185 -12.23 -11.47 -13.21
C LEU A 185 -11.28 -12.54 -12.65
N SER A 186 -10.08 -12.11 -12.23
CA SER A 186 -9.20 -12.96 -11.44
C SER A 186 -9.70 -12.96 -10.00
N ALA A 187 -10.05 -14.11 -9.44
CA ALA A 187 -10.41 -14.17 -8.02
C ALA A 187 -9.19 -13.81 -7.16
N ASN A 188 -9.43 -13.07 -6.08
CA ASN A 188 -8.44 -12.89 -5.02
C ASN A 188 -7.93 -14.27 -4.57
N ALA A 189 -6.66 -14.34 -4.15
CA ALA A 189 -5.88 -15.57 -3.93
C ALA A 189 -6.55 -16.68 -3.09
N ASN A 190 -7.64 -16.39 -2.37
CA ASN A 190 -8.32 -17.28 -1.44
C ASN A 190 -9.62 -17.96 -1.94
N GLU A 191 -10.16 -17.65 -3.13
CA GLU A 191 -11.48 -18.20 -3.57
C GLU A 191 -11.48 -19.09 -4.83
N GLY A 192 -10.31 -19.60 -5.25
CA GLY A 192 -10.24 -20.86 -6.01
C GLY A 192 -10.59 -20.88 -7.50
N THR A 193 -11.36 -19.94 -8.05
CA THR A 193 -11.73 -19.93 -9.49
C THR A 193 -11.79 -18.51 -10.06
N ASP A 194 -11.22 -18.29 -11.25
CA ASP A 194 -11.47 -17.05 -12.01
C ASP A 194 -12.96 -17.02 -12.41
N ALA A 195 -13.52 -15.87 -12.73
CA ALA A 195 -14.92 -15.76 -13.14
C ALA A 195 -15.06 -14.94 -14.43
N VAL A 196 -16.02 -15.31 -15.28
CA VAL A 196 -16.50 -14.42 -16.33
C VAL A 196 -17.71 -13.69 -15.79
N LEU A 197 -17.60 -12.36 -15.69
CA LEU A 197 -18.71 -11.48 -15.36
C LEU A 197 -19.40 -11.04 -16.66
N ILE A 198 -20.72 -11.24 -16.70
CA ILE A 198 -21.60 -10.65 -17.69
C ILE A 198 -22.56 -9.73 -16.96
N ALA A 199 -22.43 -8.42 -17.16
CA ALA A 199 -23.30 -7.41 -16.57
C ALA A 199 -24.23 -6.82 -17.63
N ARG A 200 -25.51 -6.65 -17.28
CA ARG A 200 -26.51 -6.01 -18.14
C ARG A 200 -26.56 -4.52 -17.88
N ARG A 201 -26.61 -3.73 -18.95
CA ARG A 201 -26.85 -2.30 -18.91
C ARG A 201 -28.33 -2.05 -19.22
N GLY A 202 -29.12 -1.82 -18.18
CA GLY A 202 -30.58 -1.57 -18.27
C GLY A 202 -31.46 -2.81 -18.10
N SER A 203 -32.78 -2.62 -18.22
CA SER A 203 -33.77 -3.71 -18.14
C SER A 203 -34.07 -4.29 -19.52
N THR A 204 -33.95 -5.61 -19.66
CA THR A 204 -34.42 -6.37 -20.83
C THR A 204 -35.70 -7.13 -20.46
N ASP A 205 -36.76 -7.00 -21.26
CA ASP A 205 -38.06 -7.62 -20.98
C ASP A 205 -38.15 -9.11 -21.39
N CYS A 206 -37.06 -9.66 -21.91
CA CYS A 206 -36.95 -11.06 -22.34
C CYS A 206 -35.79 -11.79 -21.67
N ALA A 207 -35.93 -13.11 -21.57
CA ALA A 207 -34.85 -14.00 -21.13
C ALA A 207 -33.84 -14.17 -22.28
N LEU A 208 -32.56 -14.21 -21.95
CA LEU A 208 -31.48 -14.30 -22.93
C LEU A 208 -30.62 -15.54 -22.65
N SER A 209 -29.71 -15.85 -23.56
CA SER A 209 -28.70 -16.89 -23.33
C SER A 209 -27.31 -16.37 -23.69
N ALA A 210 -26.31 -16.66 -22.88
CA ALA A 210 -24.90 -16.34 -23.16
C ALA A 210 -24.11 -17.61 -23.44
N HIS A 211 -23.54 -17.71 -24.63
CA HIS A 211 -22.56 -18.73 -24.98
C HIS A 211 -21.17 -18.24 -24.62
N ILE A 212 -20.47 -19.00 -23.78
CA ILE A 212 -19.17 -18.62 -23.24
C ILE A 212 -18.18 -19.73 -23.59
N ILE A 213 -17.14 -19.35 -24.31
CA ILE A 213 -16.00 -20.20 -24.66
C ILE A 213 -14.75 -19.61 -24.00
N VAL A 214 -14.09 -20.44 -23.20
CA VAL A 214 -12.80 -20.13 -22.56
C VAL A 214 -11.77 -21.09 -23.11
N SER A 215 -10.62 -20.56 -23.50
CA SER A 215 -9.49 -21.34 -23.99
C SER A 215 -8.22 -21.06 -23.18
N ASP A 216 -7.34 -22.07 -23.14
CA ASP A 216 -6.02 -21.98 -22.53
C ASP A 216 -4.96 -21.41 -23.50
N ALA A 217 -3.70 -21.36 -23.06
CA ALA A 217 -2.59 -20.81 -23.84
C ALA A 217 -2.32 -21.54 -25.16
N SER A 218 -2.78 -22.79 -25.27
CA SER A 218 -2.64 -23.62 -26.46
C SER A 218 -3.83 -23.46 -27.42
N ASN A 219 -4.76 -22.54 -27.12
CA ASN A 219 -6.09 -22.41 -27.71
C ASN A 219 -7.00 -23.64 -27.48
N ASP A 220 -6.68 -24.50 -26.51
CA ASP A 220 -7.56 -25.61 -26.16
C ASP A 220 -8.75 -25.09 -25.36
N VAL A 221 -9.96 -25.49 -25.74
CA VAL A 221 -11.20 -25.04 -25.13
C VAL A 221 -11.36 -25.67 -23.75
N MET A 222 -11.15 -24.88 -22.69
CA MET A 222 -11.29 -25.29 -21.29
C MET A 222 -12.74 -25.27 -20.81
N LEU A 223 -13.54 -24.35 -21.36
CA LEU A 223 -14.96 -24.21 -21.04
C LEU A 223 -15.72 -23.85 -22.30
N ASN A 224 -16.83 -24.52 -22.54
CA ASN A 224 -17.77 -24.18 -23.59
C ASN A 224 -19.17 -24.42 -23.03
N ARG A 225 -19.87 -23.33 -22.71
CA ARG A 225 -21.15 -23.41 -22.01
C ARG A 225 -22.11 -22.35 -22.49
N LEU A 226 -23.35 -22.77 -22.73
CA LEU A 226 -24.49 -21.87 -22.87
C LEU A 226 -25.14 -21.68 -21.50
N VAL A 227 -25.26 -20.45 -21.04
CA VAL A 227 -25.80 -20.10 -19.72
C VAL A 227 -27.04 -19.23 -19.89
N PRO A 228 -28.17 -19.57 -19.25
CA PRO A 228 -29.34 -18.72 -19.30
C PRO A 228 -29.08 -17.41 -18.55
N LEU A 229 -29.62 -16.33 -19.10
CA LEU A 229 -29.63 -14.99 -18.55
C LEU A 229 -31.10 -14.61 -18.24
N PRO A 230 -31.61 -14.93 -17.03
CA PRO A 230 -33.01 -14.70 -16.67
C PRO A 230 -33.38 -13.21 -16.61
N ILE A 231 -34.64 -12.87 -16.84
CA ILE A 231 -35.15 -11.49 -16.72
C ILE A 231 -34.87 -10.94 -15.31
N GLY A 232 -34.39 -9.70 -15.22
CA GLY A 232 -34.13 -9.02 -13.94
C GLY A 232 -32.79 -9.34 -13.26
N VAL A 233 -31.97 -10.24 -13.83
CA VAL A 233 -30.61 -10.49 -13.33
C VAL A 233 -29.64 -9.49 -13.95
N ALA A 234 -29.21 -8.51 -13.16
CA ALA A 234 -28.30 -7.45 -13.57
C ALA A 234 -26.86 -7.98 -13.81
N GLU A 235 -26.45 -8.99 -13.06
CA GLU A 235 -25.09 -9.55 -13.12
C GLU A 235 -25.11 -11.07 -13.08
N LEU A 236 -24.31 -11.69 -13.94
CA LEU A 236 -24.03 -13.12 -13.91
C LEU A 236 -22.52 -13.33 -13.73
N ASN A 237 -22.16 -13.96 -12.62
CA ASN A 237 -20.80 -14.43 -12.37
C ASN A 237 -20.71 -15.92 -12.67
N LEU A 238 -19.98 -16.29 -13.72
CA LEU A 238 -19.73 -17.69 -14.04
C LEU A 238 -18.32 -18.08 -13.58
N PRO A 239 -18.16 -19.00 -12.62
CA PRO A 239 -16.85 -19.52 -12.28
C PRO A 239 -16.27 -20.30 -13.45
N VAL A 240 -15.03 -20.01 -13.78
CA VAL A 240 -14.29 -20.63 -14.87
C VAL A 240 -12.95 -21.17 -14.35
N PRO A 241 -12.35 -22.14 -15.05
CA PRO A 241 -11.02 -22.63 -14.71
C PRO A 241 -10.02 -21.47 -14.64
N ARG A 242 -9.08 -21.54 -13.69
CA ARG A 242 -7.98 -20.56 -13.63
C ARG A 242 -7.19 -20.58 -14.93
N SER A 243 -6.69 -19.42 -15.34
CA SER A 243 -5.81 -19.26 -16.52
C SER A 243 -6.52 -19.23 -17.87
N ILE A 244 -7.45 -18.27 -18.01
CA ILE A 244 -8.06 -17.91 -19.29
C ILE A 244 -7.03 -17.21 -20.18
N TYR A 245 -6.85 -17.68 -21.41
CA TYR A 245 -6.00 -17.06 -22.45
C TYR A 245 -6.80 -16.59 -23.67
N GLY A 246 -7.92 -17.25 -23.95
CA GLY A 246 -8.92 -16.73 -24.89
C GLY A 246 -10.30 -16.78 -24.28
N LEU A 247 -11.07 -15.70 -24.43
CA LEU A 247 -12.46 -15.60 -24.02
C LEU A 247 -13.29 -15.15 -25.21
N LYS A 248 -14.25 -15.99 -25.60
CA LYS A 248 -15.28 -15.65 -26.57
C LYS A 248 -16.66 -15.74 -25.90
N VAL A 249 -17.46 -14.68 -26.01
CA VAL A 249 -18.82 -14.63 -25.48
C VAL A 249 -19.78 -14.13 -26.55
N SER A 250 -20.83 -14.91 -26.84
CA SER A 250 -21.92 -14.52 -27.74
C SER A 250 -23.25 -14.55 -26.96
N ILE A 251 -24.04 -13.49 -27.01
CA ILE A 251 -25.34 -13.37 -26.31
C ILE A 251 -26.46 -13.40 -27.35
N PHE A 252 -27.46 -14.23 -27.07
CA PHE A 252 -28.59 -14.51 -27.96
C PHE A 252 -29.91 -14.11 -27.31
N ASP A 253 -30.87 -13.71 -28.14
CA ASP A 253 -32.27 -13.60 -27.75
C ASP A 253 -33.00 -14.96 -27.77
N THR A 254 -34.31 -14.93 -27.57
CA THR A 254 -35.17 -16.11 -27.55
C THR A 254 -35.36 -16.76 -28.92
N ASP A 255 -35.13 -16.01 -30.00
CA ASP A 255 -35.30 -16.47 -31.38
C ASP A 255 -33.97 -17.00 -31.96
N GLY A 256 -32.87 -16.79 -31.24
CA GLY A 256 -31.54 -17.30 -31.57
C GLY A 256 -30.67 -16.28 -32.29
N ASP A 257 -31.09 -15.02 -32.36
CA ASP A 257 -30.32 -13.95 -32.99
C ASP A 257 -29.24 -13.44 -32.03
N VAL A 258 -28.04 -13.19 -32.58
CA VAL A 258 -26.90 -12.68 -31.81
C VAL A 258 -27.10 -11.19 -31.52
N LEU A 259 -27.26 -10.86 -30.24
CA LEU A 259 -27.38 -9.48 -29.76
C LEU A 259 -26.03 -8.84 -29.44
N HIS A 260 -25.02 -9.65 -29.09
CA HIS A 260 -23.71 -9.16 -28.68
C HIS A 260 -22.64 -10.26 -28.83
N GLU A 261 -21.46 -9.91 -29.32
CA GLU A 261 -20.32 -10.82 -29.42
C GLU A 261 -19.02 -10.14 -28.98
N VAL A 262 -18.22 -10.87 -28.21
CA VAL A 262 -16.91 -10.45 -27.71
C VAL A 262 -15.92 -11.59 -27.95
N ASP A 263 -14.75 -11.28 -28.49
CA ASP A 263 -13.63 -12.20 -28.65
C ASP A 263 -12.35 -11.50 -28.15
N GLN A 264 -11.70 -12.07 -27.13
CA GLN A 264 -10.58 -11.47 -26.42
C GLN A 264 -9.48 -12.50 -26.20
N GLN A 265 -8.24 -12.12 -26.50
CA GLN A 265 -7.03 -12.88 -26.18
C GLN A 265 -6.24 -12.16 -25.09
N TYR A 266 -5.82 -12.88 -24.06
CA TYR A 266 -5.11 -12.36 -22.91
C TYR A 266 -3.66 -12.85 -22.89
N PHE A 267 -2.71 -11.91 -22.93
CA PHE A 267 -1.29 -12.21 -22.67
C PHE A 267 -1.01 -12.17 -21.17
N ARG A 268 -0.50 -13.27 -20.62
CA ARG A 268 -0.45 -13.49 -19.16
C ARG A 268 0.94 -13.43 -18.51
N SER A 269 2.01 -13.06 -19.21
CA SER A 269 3.46 -13.19 -18.84
C SER A 269 4.09 -14.57 -19.07
N ILE A 270 5.42 -14.63 -19.11
CA ILE A 270 6.23 -15.87 -18.94
C ILE A 270 6.78 -15.88 -17.49
N HIS A 271 6.64 -17.03 -16.82
CA HIS A 271 6.44 -17.18 -15.37
C HIS A 271 7.69 -17.50 -14.50
N SER A 272 7.66 -17.17 -13.19
CA SER A 272 7.38 -18.11 -12.06
C SER A 272 7.78 -17.50 -10.70
N VAL A 273 6.86 -17.37 -9.72
CA VAL A 273 7.19 -17.00 -8.32
C VAL A 273 6.67 -18.07 -7.37
N MET A 274 7.59 -18.83 -6.74
CA MET A 274 7.28 -19.66 -5.58
C MET A 274 7.42 -18.81 -4.31
N ASN A 275 6.31 -18.35 -3.73
CA ASN A 275 6.33 -17.84 -2.36
C ASN A 275 6.24 -19.03 -1.41
N VAL A 276 7.36 -19.42 -0.80
CA VAL A 276 7.35 -20.40 0.29
C VAL A 276 7.03 -19.67 1.59
N VAL A 277 5.76 -19.68 2.01
CA VAL A 277 5.38 -19.38 3.40
C VAL A 277 5.89 -20.54 4.25
N THR A 278 7.10 -20.41 4.79
CA THR A 278 7.81 -21.53 5.41
C THR A 278 7.31 -21.86 6.81
N SER A 279 6.70 -20.92 7.55
CA SER A 279 6.16 -21.19 8.89
C SER A 279 5.36 -20.01 9.45
N THR A 280 4.07 -20.20 9.73
CA THR A 280 3.32 -19.32 10.64
C THR A 280 3.62 -19.75 12.07
N VAL A 281 4.28 -18.90 12.85
CA VAL A 281 4.58 -19.20 14.26
C VAL A 281 3.43 -18.67 15.10
N GLN A 282 2.71 -19.57 15.76
CA GLN A 282 1.72 -19.17 16.77
C GLN A 282 2.43 -18.94 18.10
N ILE A 283 2.42 -17.69 18.56
CA ILE A 283 2.95 -17.33 19.86
C ILE A 283 1.81 -17.46 20.88
N ASP A 284 1.93 -18.33 21.88
CA ASP A 284 0.95 -18.47 22.97
C ASP A 284 1.51 -17.95 24.30
N ASP A 285 1.62 -16.62 24.40
CA ASP A 285 2.08 -15.90 25.59
C ASP A 285 0.94 -15.16 26.30
N LYS A 286 1.26 -14.43 27.39
CA LYS A 286 0.28 -13.67 28.18
C LYS A 286 -0.52 -12.66 27.34
N LEU A 287 0.11 -12.02 26.35
CA LEU A 287 -0.55 -11.07 25.44
C LEU A 287 -1.60 -11.79 24.58
N THR A 288 -1.22 -12.95 24.04
CA THR A 288 -2.12 -13.79 23.23
C THR A 288 -3.26 -14.36 24.05
N GLN A 289 -3.00 -14.81 25.27
CA GLN A 289 -4.03 -15.28 26.19
C GLN A 289 -5.05 -14.20 26.54
N ARG A 290 -4.61 -12.95 26.75
CA ARG A 290 -5.49 -11.78 26.95
C ARG A 290 -6.30 -11.45 25.69
N ALA A 291 -5.77 -11.74 24.50
CA ALA A 291 -6.42 -11.49 23.22
C ALA A 291 -7.53 -12.49 22.88
N LYS A 292 -7.45 -13.75 23.37
CA LYS A 292 -8.43 -14.82 23.09
C LYS A 292 -9.87 -14.43 23.47
N GLY A 293 -10.07 -13.51 24.42
CA GLY A 293 -11.38 -12.99 24.83
C GLY A 293 -11.84 -11.70 24.13
N LYS A 294 -11.05 -11.13 23.20
CA LYS A 294 -11.27 -9.80 22.61
C LYS A 294 -11.62 -9.79 21.12
N GLY A 295 -11.94 -10.97 20.56
CA GLY A 295 -12.36 -11.15 19.17
C GLY A 295 -11.29 -11.76 18.26
N ARG A 296 -11.74 -12.43 17.20
CA ARG A 296 -10.89 -13.24 16.30
C ARG A 296 -9.77 -12.45 15.62
N ALA A 297 -10.03 -11.19 15.24
CA ALA A 297 -9.05 -10.31 14.61
C ALA A 297 -7.92 -9.91 15.57
N LYS A 298 -8.26 -9.49 16.80
CA LYS A 298 -7.26 -9.13 17.82
C LYS A 298 -6.46 -10.34 18.30
N ALA A 299 -7.10 -11.51 18.40
CA ALA A 299 -6.39 -12.76 18.68
C ALA A 299 -5.41 -13.12 17.56
N ALA A 300 -5.77 -12.93 16.28
CA ALA A 300 -4.87 -13.14 15.15
C ALA A 300 -3.68 -12.16 15.15
N GLN A 301 -3.92 -10.88 15.44
CA GLN A 301 -2.87 -9.86 15.56
C GLN A 301 -1.91 -10.14 16.72
N ALA A 302 -2.43 -10.60 17.87
CA ALA A 302 -1.61 -10.92 19.04
C ALA A 302 -0.81 -12.24 18.89
N SER A 303 -1.39 -13.23 18.20
CA SER A 303 -0.79 -14.58 18.03
C SER A 303 0.12 -14.70 16.81
N GLY A 304 -0.05 -13.84 15.80
CA GLY A 304 0.59 -13.97 14.50
C GLY A 304 1.98 -13.33 14.43
N ALA A 305 3.02 -14.15 14.38
CA ALA A 305 4.30 -13.78 13.76
C ALA A 305 4.29 -14.34 12.33
N ALA A 306 3.75 -13.58 11.38
CA ALA A 306 3.80 -13.96 9.97
C ALA A 306 5.24 -13.77 9.46
N ARG A 307 5.95 -14.87 9.21
CA ARG A 307 7.22 -14.84 8.47
C ARG A 307 6.92 -14.55 7.01
N VAL A 308 7.11 -13.30 6.61
CA VAL A 308 7.21 -12.93 5.19
C VAL A 308 8.65 -13.18 4.78
N THR A 309 8.99 -14.39 4.33
CA THR A 309 10.31 -14.66 3.76
C THR A 309 10.53 -13.75 2.56
N ARG A 310 11.42 -12.74 2.68
CA ARG A 310 11.91 -11.98 1.52
C ARG A 310 12.81 -12.91 0.71
N GLN A 311 12.26 -13.59 -0.29
CA GLN A 311 13.09 -14.02 -1.42
C GLN A 311 13.24 -12.82 -2.34
N GLN A 312 14.47 -12.31 -2.46
CA GLN A 312 14.86 -11.51 -3.61
C GLN A 312 14.93 -12.46 -4.79
N SER A 313 13.83 -12.57 -5.52
CA SER A 313 13.91 -13.01 -6.89
C SER A 313 14.57 -11.90 -7.70
N ILE A 314 15.75 -12.20 -8.25
CA ILE A 314 16.33 -11.40 -9.33
C ILE A 314 15.42 -11.63 -10.54
N PHE A 315 14.45 -10.74 -10.74
CA PHE A 315 13.69 -10.65 -11.98
C PHE A 315 14.20 -9.44 -12.76
N ALA A 316 14.43 -9.66 -14.06
CA ALA A 316 14.66 -8.58 -14.98
C ALA A 316 13.49 -7.59 -14.93
N ALA A 317 13.86 -6.31 -14.96
CA ALA A 317 13.02 -5.14 -14.82
C ALA A 317 11.81 -5.15 -15.76
N ASP A 318 10.65 -4.70 -15.24
CA ASP A 318 9.82 -3.68 -15.90
C ASP A 318 8.55 -3.29 -15.10
N HIS A 319 8.23 -3.93 -13.95
CA HIS A 319 7.10 -3.50 -13.10
C HIS A 319 7.38 -3.34 -11.59
N ALA A 320 8.59 -3.65 -11.11
CA ALA A 320 8.98 -3.39 -9.71
C ALA A 320 8.79 -1.92 -9.29
N PRO A 321 9.16 -0.93 -10.13
CA PRO A 321 8.97 0.48 -9.77
C PRO A 321 7.50 0.85 -9.50
N VAL A 322 6.55 0.24 -10.22
CA VAL A 322 5.12 0.54 -10.10
C VAL A 322 4.56 -0.01 -8.80
N ALA A 323 4.84 -1.29 -8.49
CA ALA A 323 4.39 -1.90 -7.24
C ALA A 323 5.01 -1.20 -6.02
N ASP A 324 6.29 -0.85 -6.11
CA ASP A 324 7.00 -0.08 -5.08
C ASP A 324 6.38 1.31 -4.93
N ARG A 325 6.05 2.01 -6.03
CA ARG A 325 5.42 3.33 -6.01
C ARG A 325 4.00 3.32 -5.44
N LEU A 326 3.19 2.34 -5.78
CA LEU A 326 1.81 2.21 -5.24
C LEU A 326 1.84 1.87 -3.75
N THR A 327 2.75 0.98 -3.35
CA THR A 327 2.98 0.63 -1.94
C THR A 327 3.49 1.83 -1.16
N ALA A 328 4.49 2.54 -1.67
CA ALA A 328 5.04 3.74 -1.04
C ALA A 328 3.98 4.84 -0.87
N MET A 329 3.11 5.05 -1.87
CA MET A 329 2.03 6.03 -1.78
C MET A 329 0.95 5.63 -0.79
N SER A 330 0.50 4.37 -0.83
CA SER A 330 -0.48 3.86 0.13
C SER A 330 0.06 3.94 1.57
N THR A 331 1.32 3.53 1.79
CA THR A 331 1.97 3.60 3.12
C THR A 331 2.18 5.03 3.57
N TYR A 332 2.60 5.93 2.68
CA TYR A 332 2.81 7.35 2.99
C TYR A 332 1.49 8.02 3.38
N LEU A 333 0.45 7.88 2.55
CA LEU A 333 -0.86 8.48 2.82
C LEU A 333 -1.52 7.86 4.04
N ALA A 334 -1.41 6.54 4.27
CA ALA A 334 -1.88 5.91 5.50
C ALA A 334 -1.16 6.46 6.74
N ALA A 335 0.17 6.62 6.67
CA ALA A 335 0.94 7.20 7.76
C ALA A 335 0.49 8.64 8.09
N MET A 336 0.20 9.44 7.07
CA MET A 336 -0.16 10.85 7.26
C MET A 336 -1.65 11.06 7.61
N LEU A 337 -2.58 10.28 7.03
CA LEU A 337 -4.03 10.39 7.29
C LEU A 337 -4.45 9.81 8.64
N ASP A 338 -3.79 8.74 9.08
CA ASP A 338 -4.05 8.11 10.37
C ASP A 338 -3.24 8.76 11.51
N GLY A 339 -2.55 9.87 11.25
CA GLY A 339 -1.78 10.58 12.27
C GLY A 339 -0.65 9.75 12.87
N HIS A 340 -0.02 8.87 12.09
CA HIS A 340 1.20 8.17 12.50
C HIS A 340 2.37 9.14 12.41
N SER A 341 2.42 10.06 13.36
CA SER A 341 3.65 10.74 13.68
C SER A 341 4.73 9.68 13.99
N ARG A 342 5.97 9.95 13.57
CA ARG A 342 7.16 9.20 13.99
C ARG A 342 7.31 9.24 15.52
N ASP A 343 6.76 10.28 16.15
CA ASP A 343 6.50 10.33 17.58
C ASP A 343 5.14 9.70 17.89
N ARG A 344 5.05 8.83 18.89
CA ARG A 344 3.78 8.23 19.27
C ARG A 344 3.62 8.09 20.77
N TRP A 345 2.45 8.49 21.25
CA TRP A 345 1.97 8.23 22.60
C TRP A 345 1.02 7.04 22.58
N PHE A 346 1.24 6.10 23.49
CA PHE A 346 0.45 4.90 23.66
C PHE A 346 -0.11 4.90 25.08
N ALA A 347 -1.44 4.95 25.21
CA ALA A 347 -2.10 4.95 26.51
C ALA A 347 -2.13 3.54 27.13
N ARG A 348 -2.53 3.43 28.40
CA ARG A 348 -2.63 2.14 29.10
C ARG A 348 -3.85 1.36 28.64
N THR A 349 -3.89 0.97 27.36
CA THR A 349 -4.96 0.18 26.78
C THR A 349 -4.38 -1.06 26.09
N PHE A 350 -5.20 -2.10 25.96
CA PHE A 350 -4.78 -3.31 25.26
C PHE A 350 -4.59 -3.08 23.75
N ASP A 351 -5.33 -2.12 23.19
CA ASP A 351 -5.22 -1.79 21.77
C ASP A 351 -3.89 -1.05 21.53
N ASP A 352 -3.53 -0.14 22.43
CA ASP A 352 -2.22 0.51 22.43
C ASP A 352 -1.05 -0.46 22.64
N GLU A 353 -1.22 -1.52 23.44
CA GLU A 353 -0.22 -2.59 23.58
C GLU A 353 0.06 -3.31 22.24
N LEU A 354 -0.95 -3.50 21.39
CA LEU A 354 -0.80 -4.09 20.06
C LEU A 354 -0.28 -3.06 19.04
N ASP A 355 -0.70 -1.80 19.17
CA ASP A 355 -0.28 -0.72 18.30
C ASP A 355 1.21 -0.40 18.44
N VAL A 356 1.82 -0.63 19.61
CA VAL A 356 3.28 -0.53 19.75
C VAL A 356 3.97 -1.48 18.78
N ILE A 357 3.53 -2.74 18.73
CA ILE A 357 4.10 -3.76 17.84
C ILE A 357 3.85 -3.38 16.37
N ALA A 358 2.64 -2.91 16.05
CA ALA A 358 2.30 -2.44 14.71
C ALA A 358 3.16 -1.24 14.30
N HIS A 359 3.44 -0.31 15.21
CA HIS A 359 4.25 0.87 14.94
C HIS A 359 5.72 0.51 14.70
N PHE A 360 6.31 -0.38 15.51
CA PHE A 360 7.65 -0.91 15.23
C PHE A 360 7.70 -1.63 13.87
N ASN A 361 6.68 -2.43 13.54
CA ASN A 361 6.59 -3.10 12.24
C ASN A 361 6.45 -2.15 11.06
N TRP A 362 5.75 -1.02 11.26
CA TRP A 362 5.67 0.04 10.26
C TRP A 362 7.04 0.71 10.05
N LEU A 363 7.76 1.05 11.12
CA LEU A 363 9.12 1.61 11.04
C LEU A 363 10.13 0.66 10.38
N LEU A 364 10.02 -0.64 10.65
CA LEU A 364 10.86 -1.68 10.06
C LEU A 364 10.39 -2.13 8.67
N GLY A 365 9.18 -1.74 8.28
CA GLY A 365 8.55 -2.14 7.02
C GLY A 365 9.07 -1.39 5.80
N ASP A 366 9.77 -0.28 6.01
CA ASP A 366 10.40 0.51 4.95
C ASP A 366 11.46 -0.34 4.20
N PRO A 367 11.35 -0.51 2.87
CA PRO A 367 12.25 -1.35 2.08
C PRO A 367 13.70 -0.85 2.05
N ASP A 368 13.95 0.42 2.36
CA ASP A 368 15.29 1.00 2.37
C ASP A 368 16.07 0.69 3.67
N ILE A 369 15.40 0.21 4.71
CA ILE A 369 16.04 -0.12 5.99
C ILE A 369 16.83 -1.43 5.87
N GLU A 370 18.13 -1.36 6.18
CA GLU A 370 19.04 -2.53 6.21
C GLU A 370 19.32 -3.03 7.62
N ALA A 371 19.25 -2.16 8.62
CA ALA A 371 19.62 -2.48 9.99
C ALA A 371 18.77 -1.72 11.00
N ALA A 372 18.51 -2.37 12.13
CA ALA A 372 17.83 -1.80 13.27
C ALA A 372 18.58 -2.14 14.56
N PHE A 373 18.51 -1.22 15.53
CA PHE A 373 19.18 -1.32 16.80
C PHE A 373 18.19 -1.02 17.92
N ILE A 374 18.15 -1.87 18.94
CA ILE A 374 17.40 -1.64 20.17
C ILE A 374 18.42 -1.55 21.30
N VAL A 375 18.52 -0.39 21.93
CA VAL A 375 19.31 -0.18 23.14
C VAL A 375 18.34 -0.12 24.30
N ASP A 376 18.37 -1.11 25.17
CA ASP A 376 17.49 -1.19 26.35
C ASP A 376 18.15 -2.03 27.44
N PRO A 377 18.41 -1.45 28.63
CA PRO A 377 19.14 -2.15 29.69
C PRO A 377 18.43 -3.40 30.23
N PHE A 378 17.12 -3.53 30.02
CA PHE A 378 16.25 -4.40 30.80
C PHE A 378 15.53 -5.48 29.97
N ILE A 379 16.07 -5.85 28.81
CA ILE A 379 15.53 -6.92 27.95
C ILE A 379 15.50 -8.27 28.69
N ASN A 380 14.32 -8.89 28.76
CA ASN A 380 14.11 -10.23 29.33
C ASN A 380 13.41 -11.17 28.34
N GLY A 381 13.07 -12.39 28.77
CA GLY A 381 12.38 -13.37 27.92
C GLY A 381 11.02 -12.88 27.38
N GLU A 382 10.28 -12.05 28.13
CA GLU A 382 9.01 -11.48 27.65
C GLU A 382 9.24 -10.47 26.52
N SER A 383 10.31 -9.66 26.62
CA SER A 383 10.77 -8.80 25.52
C SER A 383 11.13 -9.63 24.28
N VAL A 384 11.82 -10.76 24.44
CA VAL A 384 12.17 -11.65 23.31
C VAL A 384 10.93 -12.15 22.58
N MET A 385 9.87 -12.52 23.31
CA MET A 385 8.61 -12.93 22.68
C MET A 385 7.93 -11.79 21.91
N ARG A 386 8.14 -10.53 22.29
CA ARG A 386 7.70 -9.36 21.51
C ARG A 386 8.56 -9.16 20.27
N LEU A 387 9.88 -9.34 20.39
CA LEU A 387 10.79 -9.27 19.24
C LEU A 387 10.45 -10.29 18.15
N LEU A 388 9.93 -11.47 18.52
CA LEU A 388 9.43 -12.45 17.55
C LEU A 388 8.28 -11.95 16.67
N ARG A 389 7.56 -10.91 17.10
CA ARG A 389 6.46 -10.29 16.34
C ARG A 389 6.93 -9.15 15.45
N LEU A 390 8.21 -8.78 15.55
CA LEU A 390 8.80 -7.78 14.69
C LEU A 390 9.15 -8.37 13.33
N ASN A 391 8.81 -7.66 12.26
CA ASN A 391 9.12 -8.05 10.89
C ASN A 391 10.56 -7.66 10.55
N CYS A 392 11.51 -8.46 11.01
CA CYS A 392 12.94 -8.25 10.75
C CYS A 392 13.43 -8.98 9.49
N THR A 393 12.55 -9.26 8.52
CA THR A 393 12.94 -10.08 7.37
C THR A 393 13.76 -9.27 6.37
N GLY A 394 15.00 -9.68 6.14
CA GLY A 394 15.93 -9.02 5.22
C GLY A 394 16.62 -7.77 5.79
N LEU A 395 16.64 -7.61 7.12
CA LEU A 395 17.44 -6.61 7.85
C LEU A 395 18.16 -7.24 9.04
N THR A 396 19.23 -6.61 9.53
CA THR A 396 19.91 -7.01 10.77
C THR A 396 19.30 -6.32 11.98
N LEU A 397 18.92 -7.05 13.03
CA LEU A 397 18.44 -6.46 14.28
C LEU A 397 19.46 -6.69 15.40
N SER A 398 20.02 -5.62 15.95
CA SER A 398 20.96 -5.70 17.08
C SER A 398 20.33 -5.15 18.35
N VAL A 399 20.22 -6.00 19.37
CA VAL A 399 19.72 -5.65 20.69
C VAL A 399 20.91 -5.53 21.63
N VAL A 400 21.11 -4.34 22.19
CA VAL A 400 22.14 -4.07 23.20
C VAL A 400 21.44 -3.84 24.54
N MET A 401 21.82 -4.64 25.53
CA MET A 401 21.35 -4.56 26.90
C MET A 401 22.50 -4.34 27.86
N SER A 402 22.18 -3.95 29.09
CA SER A 402 23.17 -3.65 30.13
C SER A 402 22.65 -4.08 31.49
N TRP A 403 22.49 -5.39 31.63
CA TRP A 403 22.09 -6.04 32.86
C TRP A 403 23.31 -6.24 33.78
N SER A 404 23.25 -5.61 34.96
CA SER A 404 24.13 -5.90 36.09
C SER A 404 23.34 -6.54 37.23
N GLY A 405 23.90 -6.68 38.43
CA GLY A 405 23.27 -7.31 39.61
C GLY A 405 22.01 -6.63 40.17
N THR A 406 21.06 -6.26 39.32
CA THR A 406 19.76 -5.65 39.62
C THR A 406 18.71 -6.26 38.69
N ASP A 407 17.56 -6.67 39.21
CA ASP A 407 16.49 -7.29 38.46
C ASP A 407 15.80 -6.24 37.56
N ALA A 408 15.71 -6.55 36.27
CA ALA A 408 15.14 -5.69 35.24
C ALA A 408 13.62 -5.45 35.41
N ASP A 409 12.93 -6.36 36.11
CA ASP A 409 11.49 -6.32 36.34
C ASP A 409 11.09 -5.66 37.67
N THR A 410 11.94 -5.76 38.69
CA THR A 410 11.62 -5.30 40.07
C THR A 410 12.54 -4.18 40.57
N GLY A 411 13.71 -3.99 39.96
CA GLY A 411 14.74 -3.07 40.46
C GLY A 411 15.47 -3.60 41.69
N ASP A 412 15.21 -4.83 42.12
CA ASP A 412 15.83 -5.42 43.30
C ASP A 412 17.26 -5.88 43.02
N PRO A 413 18.19 -5.77 43.98
CA PRO A 413 19.53 -6.33 43.82
C PRO A 413 19.47 -7.85 43.57
N LEU A 414 20.16 -8.30 42.54
CA LEU A 414 20.37 -9.72 42.25
C LEU A 414 21.77 -10.12 42.73
N ASP A 415 21.85 -11.24 43.43
CA ASP A 415 23.15 -11.88 43.67
C ASP A 415 23.71 -12.47 42.35
N GLU A 416 25.01 -12.80 42.34
CA GLU A 416 25.66 -13.34 41.14
C GLU A 416 25.01 -14.63 40.62
N LYS A 417 24.45 -15.47 41.49
CA LYS A 417 23.85 -16.74 41.10
C LYS A 417 22.50 -16.50 40.43
N GLN A 418 21.71 -15.57 40.97
CA GLN A 418 20.44 -15.14 40.41
C GLN A 418 20.65 -14.42 39.07
N SER A 419 21.62 -13.51 38.98
CA SER A 419 21.97 -12.83 37.74
C SER A 419 22.37 -13.81 36.63
N ARG A 420 23.22 -14.80 36.93
CA ARG A 420 23.55 -15.88 35.99
C ARG A 420 22.33 -16.70 35.58
N ALA A 421 21.51 -17.13 36.54
CA ALA A 421 20.31 -17.92 36.25
C ALA A 421 19.33 -17.17 35.33
N ARG A 422 19.25 -15.84 35.45
CA ARG A 422 18.42 -15.01 34.58
C ARG A 422 18.99 -14.89 33.16
N LEU A 423 20.30 -14.71 33.01
CA LEU A 423 20.96 -14.74 31.70
C LEU A 423 20.84 -16.12 31.04
N ASP A 424 20.87 -17.21 31.81
CA ASP A 424 20.63 -18.56 31.32
C ASP A 424 19.17 -18.75 30.85
N GLN A 425 18.19 -18.22 31.58
CA GLN A 425 16.79 -18.19 31.15
C GLN A 425 16.60 -17.39 29.86
N LEU A 426 17.27 -16.24 29.74
CA LEU A 426 17.26 -15.44 28.52
C LEU A 426 17.89 -16.20 27.35
N ARG A 427 19.04 -16.86 27.57
CA ARG A 427 19.67 -17.74 26.57
C ARG A 427 18.71 -18.82 26.11
N GLN A 428 18.10 -19.54 27.05
CA GLN A 428 17.15 -20.60 26.74
C GLN A 428 15.97 -20.08 25.92
N THR A 429 15.44 -18.89 26.27
CA THR A 429 14.34 -18.27 25.52
C THR A 429 14.79 -17.90 24.11
N LEU A 430 15.98 -17.30 23.96
CA LEU A 430 16.57 -16.95 22.67
C LEU A 430 16.90 -18.18 21.83
N ASP A 431 17.40 -19.26 22.41
CA ASP A 431 17.68 -20.51 21.68
C ASP A 431 16.38 -21.19 21.20
N GLN A 432 15.31 -21.11 22.00
CA GLN A 432 13.99 -21.60 21.61
C GLN A 432 13.33 -20.71 20.55
N ALA A 433 13.48 -19.39 20.70
CA ALA A 433 12.94 -18.39 19.78
C ALA A 433 13.76 -18.27 18.49
N GLY A 434 15.05 -18.55 18.54
CA GLY A 434 16.03 -18.29 17.49
C GLY A 434 15.70 -18.91 16.14
N PRO A 435 15.25 -20.18 16.05
CA PRO A 435 14.75 -20.78 14.82
C PRO A 435 13.58 -20.03 14.19
N PHE A 436 12.87 -19.21 14.97
CA PHE A 436 11.71 -18.40 14.60
C PHE A 436 12.03 -16.90 14.42
N MET A 437 13.09 -16.41 15.06
CA MET A 437 13.68 -15.08 14.79
C MET A 437 14.32 -15.07 13.39
N GLY A 438 14.38 -13.92 12.73
CA GLY A 438 15.11 -13.81 11.47
C GLY A 438 16.59 -14.17 11.66
N PRO A 439 17.30 -14.67 10.64
CA PRO A 439 18.69 -15.15 10.76
C PRO A 439 19.73 -14.09 11.15
N ALA A 440 19.32 -12.84 11.35
CA ALA A 440 20.19 -11.68 11.58
C ALA A 440 19.88 -10.93 12.88
N VAL A 441 19.29 -11.59 13.89
CA VAL A 441 19.11 -11.01 15.22
C VAL A 441 20.33 -11.30 16.10
N THR A 442 20.90 -10.26 16.72
CA THR A 442 21.97 -10.37 17.71
C THR A 442 21.55 -9.73 19.02
N VAL A 443 21.86 -10.34 20.15
CA VAL A 443 21.64 -9.79 21.49
C VAL A 443 22.98 -9.74 22.23
N LEU A 444 23.34 -8.56 22.74
CA LEU A 444 24.59 -8.30 23.43
C LEU A 444 24.30 -7.67 24.80
N ASN A 445 24.84 -8.26 25.87
CA ASN A 445 24.88 -7.61 27.17
C ASN A 445 26.26 -7.00 27.41
N VAL A 446 26.29 -5.69 27.64
CA VAL A 446 27.50 -4.94 27.95
C VAL A 446 27.46 -4.38 29.37
N THR A 447 28.61 -4.40 30.04
CA THR A 447 28.82 -3.80 31.37
C THR A 447 30.03 -2.88 31.30
N ASP A 448 30.20 -2.02 32.30
CA ASP A 448 31.48 -1.34 32.51
C ASP A 448 32.60 -2.37 32.81
N GLN A 449 33.84 -1.88 32.94
CA GLN A 449 34.99 -2.72 33.27
C GLN A 449 34.89 -3.36 34.66
N GLN A 450 34.13 -2.77 35.56
CA GLN A 450 33.88 -3.23 36.94
C GLN A 450 32.69 -4.21 37.03
N GLY A 451 32.02 -4.52 35.91
CA GLY A 451 30.87 -5.42 35.86
C GLY A 451 29.54 -4.79 36.29
N LYS A 452 29.46 -3.45 36.37
CA LYS A 452 28.22 -2.71 36.64
C LYS A 452 27.52 -2.32 35.34
N GLN A 453 26.28 -1.85 35.49
CA GLN A 453 25.46 -1.37 34.40
C GLN A 453 26.16 -0.21 33.69
N ALA A 454 26.39 -0.36 32.38
CA ALA A 454 27.04 0.61 31.52
C ALA A 454 26.10 1.75 31.11
N PHE A 455 24.80 1.48 30.94
CA PHE A 455 23.84 2.51 30.53
C PHE A 455 22.44 2.28 31.09
N HIS A 456 21.66 3.37 31.15
CA HIS A 456 20.24 3.36 31.54
C HIS A 456 19.29 3.81 30.42
N ASP A 457 19.85 4.28 29.31
CA ASP A 457 19.10 4.87 28.21
C ASP A 457 18.35 3.83 27.37
N ARG A 458 17.31 4.32 26.68
CA ARG A 458 16.44 3.47 25.86
C ARG A 458 16.25 4.11 24.51
N TYR A 459 16.82 3.49 23.49
CA TYR A 459 16.77 3.99 22.13
C TYR A 459 16.37 2.90 21.15
N PHE A 460 15.71 3.33 20.09
CA PHE A 460 15.56 2.56 18.87
C PHE A 460 16.21 3.33 17.73
N MET A 461 16.97 2.65 16.88
CA MET A 461 17.59 3.27 15.72
C MET A 461 17.40 2.41 14.49
N THR A 462 17.07 3.02 13.37
CA THR A 462 17.10 2.38 12.05
C THR A 462 18.20 3.00 11.21
N ARG A 463 18.77 2.18 10.32
CA ARG A 463 19.75 2.61 9.33
C ARG A 463 19.31 2.14 7.95
N SER A 464 19.27 3.06 7.00
CA SER A 464 18.99 2.78 5.60
C SER A 464 20.22 2.27 4.85
N ARG A 465 20.01 1.71 3.66
CA ARG A 465 21.09 1.29 2.75
C ARG A 465 21.92 2.47 2.24
N THR A 466 21.34 3.66 2.17
CA THR A 466 22.05 4.91 1.85
C THR A 466 22.90 5.44 3.01
N GLY A 467 22.75 4.86 4.21
CA GLY A 467 23.44 5.25 5.42
C GLY A 467 22.69 6.28 6.27
N ASP A 468 21.47 6.65 5.89
CA ASP A 468 20.62 7.53 6.69
C ASP A 468 20.18 6.85 7.98
N VAL A 469 20.18 7.62 9.07
CA VAL A 469 19.79 7.13 10.39
C VAL A 469 18.57 7.87 10.91
N ALA A 470 17.62 7.11 11.45
CA ALA A 470 16.54 7.60 12.28
C ALA A 470 16.75 7.06 13.71
N VAL A 471 16.60 7.92 14.71
CA VAL A 471 16.86 7.58 16.12
C VAL A 471 15.67 8.01 16.93
N TYR A 472 15.23 7.15 17.84
CA TYR A 472 14.05 7.35 18.66
C TYR A 472 14.39 7.13 20.13
N LEU A 473 13.97 8.04 20.98
CA LEU A 473 13.96 7.89 22.43
C LEU A 473 12.70 7.13 22.86
N LEU A 474 12.88 6.16 23.76
CA LEU A 474 11.78 5.37 24.32
C LEU A 474 11.57 5.76 25.79
N SER A 475 10.34 6.10 26.17
CA SER A 475 10.05 6.51 27.55
C SER A 475 10.17 5.38 28.57
N ASN A 476 9.99 4.13 28.14
CA ASN A 476 10.04 2.93 28.98
C ASN A 476 10.77 1.79 28.27
N SER A 477 11.17 0.79 29.05
CA SER A 477 11.77 -0.43 28.51
C SER A 477 10.74 -1.23 27.73
N LEU A 478 11.18 -1.93 26.67
CA LEU A 478 10.39 -2.92 25.95
C LEU A 478 9.92 -4.07 26.85
N ASN A 479 10.67 -4.38 27.91
CA ASN A 479 10.21 -5.28 28.98
C ASN A 479 9.02 -4.68 29.76
N GLY A 480 9.07 -3.37 30.01
CA GLY A 480 8.05 -2.62 30.72
C GLY A 480 6.74 -2.40 29.95
N LEU A 481 6.63 -2.79 28.67
CA LEU A 481 5.44 -2.60 27.84
C LEU A 481 4.17 -3.32 28.33
N ALA A 482 4.21 -4.11 29.41
CA ALA A 482 3.01 -4.62 30.09
C ALA A 482 2.75 -3.99 31.47
N LYS A 483 3.70 -3.21 32.00
CA LYS A 483 3.71 -2.75 33.40
C LYS A 483 3.77 -1.22 33.53
N ASN A 484 4.66 -0.57 32.78
CA ASN A 484 5.00 0.85 32.92
C ASN A 484 4.38 1.67 31.79
N TRP A 485 3.07 1.88 31.90
CA TRP A 485 2.27 2.69 30.99
C TRP A 485 1.98 4.05 31.59
N PRO A 486 1.84 5.12 30.79
CA PRO A 486 1.84 5.17 29.32
C PRO A 486 3.22 5.00 28.68
N PHE A 487 3.28 4.65 27.40
CA PHE A 487 4.51 4.54 26.62
C PHE A 487 4.59 5.64 25.57
N CYS A 488 5.75 6.24 25.40
CA CYS A 488 6.00 7.29 24.41
C CYS A 488 7.28 6.96 23.65
N MET A 489 7.23 7.18 22.34
CA MET A 489 8.36 7.09 21.43
C MET A 489 8.50 8.45 20.75
N SER A 490 9.72 8.99 20.69
CA SER A 490 9.95 10.27 20.02
C SER A 490 11.24 10.25 19.19
N GLU A 491 11.15 10.69 17.95
CA GLU A 491 12.27 10.82 17.02
C GLU A 491 13.17 12.00 17.39
N LEU A 492 14.47 11.74 17.46
CA LEU A 492 15.49 12.74 17.68
C LEU A 492 15.89 13.38 16.35
N THR A 493 16.09 14.69 16.37
CA THR A 493 16.53 15.48 15.21
C THR A 493 17.85 16.21 15.46
N GLY A 494 18.45 16.74 14.39
CA GLY A 494 19.64 17.60 14.45
C GLY A 494 20.87 16.96 15.12
N ALA A 495 21.55 17.74 15.96
CA ALA A 495 22.80 17.34 16.62
C ALA A 495 22.59 16.19 17.63
N ALA A 496 21.42 16.14 18.29
CA ALA A 496 21.08 15.08 19.23
C ALA A 496 21.01 13.72 18.51
N LYS A 497 20.31 13.66 17.38
CA LYS A 497 20.26 12.46 16.52
C LYS A 497 21.65 11.91 16.21
N SER A 498 22.54 12.79 15.74
CA SER A 498 23.89 12.40 15.32
C SER A 498 24.75 11.89 16.48
N LYS A 499 24.66 12.52 17.65
CA LYS A 499 25.39 12.10 18.86
C LYS A 499 24.87 10.77 19.40
N VAL A 500 23.55 10.59 19.45
CA VAL A 500 22.93 9.36 19.94
C VAL A 500 23.16 8.21 18.95
N ALA A 501 23.11 8.45 17.64
CA ALA A 501 23.44 7.41 16.65
C ALA A 501 24.88 6.90 16.82
N ARG A 502 25.84 7.81 17.05
CA ARG A 502 27.22 7.44 17.38
C ARG A 502 27.27 6.65 18.70
N TYR A 503 26.46 7.02 19.69
CA TYR A 503 26.40 6.35 20.99
C TYR A 503 25.91 4.92 20.87
N ILE A 504 24.78 4.71 20.20
CA ILE A 504 24.22 3.37 19.93
C ILE A 504 25.23 2.51 19.17
N THR A 505 25.89 3.08 18.16
CA THR A 505 26.93 2.37 17.39
C THR A 505 28.14 2.00 18.25
N GLY A 506 28.55 2.91 19.15
CA GLY A 506 29.59 2.67 20.13
C GLY A 506 29.26 1.49 21.05
N LEU A 507 28.08 1.53 21.67
CA LEU A 507 27.61 0.47 22.58
C LEU A 507 27.59 -0.89 21.88
N ASN A 508 27.07 -0.95 20.64
CA ASN A 508 27.03 -2.17 19.85
C ASN A 508 28.43 -2.72 19.51
N ASN A 509 29.43 -1.84 19.45
CA ASN A 509 30.84 -2.19 19.22
C ASN A 509 31.62 -2.39 20.53
N GLY A 510 30.95 -2.44 21.69
CA GLY A 510 31.58 -2.65 22.98
C GLY A 510 32.40 -1.45 23.47
N ARG A 511 31.96 -0.22 23.17
CA ARG A 511 32.58 1.02 23.66
C ARG A 511 31.54 1.98 24.19
N ASP A 512 31.83 2.61 25.31
CA ASP A 512 31.11 3.81 25.72
C ASP A 512 31.82 5.01 25.11
N ILE A 513 31.17 5.67 24.15
CA ILE A 513 31.75 6.85 23.50
C ILE A 513 31.58 8.14 24.31
N ALA A 514 30.77 8.12 25.37
CA ALA A 514 30.64 9.27 26.26
C ALA A 514 31.93 9.44 27.08
N ASP A 515 32.46 8.32 27.57
CA ASP A 515 33.65 8.27 28.42
C ASP A 515 34.91 7.74 27.69
N ASP A 516 34.77 7.34 26.41
CA ASP A 516 35.80 6.66 25.59
C ASP A 516 36.39 5.41 26.26
N GLU A 517 35.57 4.73 27.06
CA GLU A 517 35.95 3.52 27.78
C GLU A 517 35.52 2.24 27.04
N PRO A 518 36.35 1.19 27.06
CA PRO A 518 35.92 -0.11 26.57
C PRO A 518 34.82 -0.67 27.47
N LEU A 519 33.82 -1.32 26.88
CA LEU A 519 32.79 -2.07 27.60
C LEU A 519 33.10 -3.56 27.59
N ARG A 520 32.73 -4.25 28.66
CA ARG A 520 32.86 -5.70 28.78
C ARG A 520 31.58 -6.37 28.30
N THR A 521 31.70 -7.24 27.30
CA THR A 521 30.58 -8.11 26.90
C THR A 521 30.47 -9.28 27.87
N THR A 522 29.34 -9.40 28.56
CA THR A 522 29.08 -10.47 29.54
C THR A 522 28.11 -11.53 29.02
N PHE A 523 27.37 -11.23 27.96
CA PHE A 523 26.51 -12.16 27.27
C PHE A 523 26.44 -11.79 25.78
N ALA A 524 26.46 -12.79 24.91
CA ALA A 524 26.24 -12.63 23.48
C ALA A 524 25.38 -13.79 22.95
N TRP A 525 24.46 -13.46 22.05
CA TRP A 525 23.62 -14.41 21.34
C TRP A 525 23.41 -13.95 19.89
N PRO A 526 23.65 -14.80 18.86
CA PRO A 526 24.32 -16.08 18.97
C PRO A 526 25.75 -15.92 19.56
N PRO A 527 26.36 -16.99 20.11
CA PRO A 527 27.72 -16.92 20.62
C PRO A 527 28.67 -16.43 19.52
N GLN A 528 29.52 -15.44 19.81
CA GLN A 528 30.56 -15.02 18.87
C GLN A 528 31.65 -16.11 18.83
N GLY A 529 31.72 -16.87 17.74
CA GLY A 529 32.70 -17.94 17.52
C GLY A 529 32.23 -19.33 17.96
N ALA A 530 31.76 -20.12 16.99
CA ALA A 530 31.88 -21.57 16.94
C ALA A 530 32.67 -21.92 15.67
#